data_AF-C2Y063-F1
#
_entry.id   AF-C2Y063-F1
#
_cell.length_a   1.000
_cell.length_b   1.000
_cell.length_c   1.000
_cell.angle_alpha   90.00
_cell.angle_beta   90.00
_cell.angle_gamma   90.00
#
_symmetry.space_group_name_H-M   'P 1'
#
loop_
_entity.id
_entity.type
_entity.pdbx_description
1 polymer ?
#
loop_
_entity_poly.entity_id
_entity_poly.type
_entity_poly.pdbx_seq_one_letter_code
_entity_poly.pdbx_strand_id
1 'polypeptide(L)'
;MYNDRFKGIFVWKRVHYFQKGSANMISQSTLFLFILLIIGLIAKNQSLTVAIGVLFLLKFTFLGDKVFPYLQTKGINLGVTVITIAVLVPIATGEIGFKQLGEAAKSYYAWIALASGVAVALLAKGGVQLLTTDPHITTALVFGTIIAVALFNGVAVGPLIGAGIAYAVMSIIQMFK
;
A
#
# COMPACT_ATOMS: atom_id res chain seq x y z
N MET A 1 -37.44 29.90 22.22
CA MET A 1 -36.20 30.68 22.13
C MET A 1 -35.07 29.85 22.74
N TYR A 2 -34.55 28.86 22.01
CA TYR A 2 -33.56 27.90 22.55
C TYR A 2 -32.66 27.37 21.42
N ASN A 3 -31.87 28.22 20.74
CA ASN A 3 -30.86 27.70 19.81
C ASN A 3 -29.73 28.68 19.41
N ASP A 4 -29.02 29.29 20.38
CA ASP A 4 -27.80 30.08 20.04
C ASP A 4 -26.53 29.67 20.79
N ARG A 5 -26.62 28.81 21.82
CA ARG A 5 -25.43 28.39 22.60
C ARG A 5 -24.60 27.25 21.98
N PHE A 6 -25.09 26.56 20.96
CA PHE A 6 -24.36 25.44 20.32
C PHE A 6 -23.56 25.84 19.08
N LYS A 7 -23.81 27.01 18.49
CA LYS A 7 -23.04 27.50 17.32
C LYS A 7 -21.61 27.91 17.70
N GLY A 8 -21.42 28.49 18.90
CA GLY A 8 -20.10 28.94 19.37
C GLY A 8 -19.08 27.80 19.55
N ILE A 9 -19.49 26.67 20.11
CA ILE A 9 -18.61 25.51 20.35
C ILE A 9 -18.16 24.86 19.04
N PHE A 10 -19.05 24.78 18.05
CA PHE A 10 -18.73 24.20 16.74
C PHE A 10 -17.79 25.07 15.90
N VAL A 11 -17.95 26.39 15.99
CA VAL A 11 -17.05 27.35 15.34
C VAL A 11 -15.67 27.33 16.00
N TRP A 12 -15.60 27.28 17.33
CA TRP A 12 -14.33 27.26 18.06
C TRP A 12 -13.52 25.98 17.81
N LYS A 13 -14.19 24.81 17.76
CA LYS A 13 -13.54 23.54 17.36
C LYS A 13 -13.02 23.62 15.92
N ARG A 14 -13.81 24.17 14.99
CA ARG A 14 -13.39 24.31 13.58
C ARG A 14 -12.18 25.23 13.42
N VAL A 15 -12.14 26.35 14.14
CA VAL A 15 -10.99 27.28 14.13
C VAL A 15 -9.74 26.62 14.74
N HIS A 16 -9.88 25.86 15.82
CA HIS A 16 -8.74 25.12 16.40
C HIS A 16 -8.22 23.95 15.54
N TYR A 17 -9.09 23.30 14.74
CA TYR A 17 -8.64 22.34 13.73
C TYR A 17 -7.85 23.02 12.61
N PHE A 18 -8.24 24.23 12.20
CA PHE A 18 -7.53 25.00 11.17
C PHE A 18 -6.22 25.62 11.67
N GLN A 19 -6.11 25.98 12.94
CA GLN A 19 -4.90 26.59 13.50
C GLN A 19 -3.81 25.58 13.86
N LYS A 20 -4.14 24.28 13.95
CA LYS A 20 -3.18 23.18 14.17
C LYS A 20 -2.57 22.64 12.84
N GLY A 21 -2.89 23.27 11.71
CA GLY A 21 -2.37 22.91 10.39
C GLY A 21 -1.12 23.69 9.94
N SER A 22 -0.66 24.68 10.71
CA SER A 22 0.27 25.69 10.18
C SER A 22 1.34 26.22 11.15
N ALA A 23 1.81 25.41 12.10
CA ALA A 23 2.87 25.85 13.03
C ALA A 23 3.83 24.75 13.53
N ASN A 24 4.27 23.86 12.63
CA ASN A 24 5.54 23.11 12.71
C ASN A 24 5.73 22.33 11.39
N MET A 25 6.43 22.92 10.42
CA MET A 25 6.61 22.33 9.08
C MET A 25 7.45 21.03 9.09
N ILE A 26 8.15 20.73 10.19
CA ILE A 26 8.86 19.48 10.43
C ILE A 26 8.10 18.67 11.48
N SER A 27 7.16 17.84 11.01
CA SER A 27 6.53 16.82 11.85
C SER A 27 7.40 15.56 11.91
N GLN A 28 7.24 14.73 12.94
CA GLN A 28 7.91 13.42 13.04
C GLN A 28 7.69 12.57 11.78
N SER A 29 6.51 12.64 11.16
CA SER A 29 6.21 11.97 9.90
C SER A 29 6.97 12.55 8.70
N THR A 30 7.28 13.85 8.67
CA THR A 30 8.16 14.44 7.63
C THR A 30 9.57 13.90 7.76
N LEU A 31 10.10 13.86 8.98
CA LEU A 31 11.45 13.35 9.25
C LEU A 31 11.56 11.87 8.90
N PHE A 32 10.54 11.06 9.21
CA PHE A 32 10.47 9.67 8.81
C PHE A 32 10.50 9.50 7.27
N LEU A 33 9.65 10.23 6.53
CA LEU A 33 9.68 10.21 5.07
C LEU A 33 11.03 10.65 4.50
N PHE A 34 11.73 11.58 5.17
CA PHE A 34 13.03 12.06 4.73
C PHE A 34 14.12 10.99 4.89
N ILE A 35 14.12 10.27 6.02
CA ILE A 35 15.00 9.11 6.23
C ILE A 35 14.75 8.06 5.16
N LEU A 36 13.48 7.76 4.87
CA LEU A 36 13.12 6.81 3.82
C LEU A 36 13.57 7.27 2.44
N LEU A 37 13.54 8.57 2.15
CA LEU A 37 14.01 9.13 0.88
C LEU A 37 15.51 8.92 0.72
N ILE A 38 16.30 9.23 1.76
CA ILE A 38 17.75 8.99 1.78
C ILE A 38 18.04 7.52 1.54
N ILE A 39 17.33 6.62 2.23
CA ILE A 39 17.45 5.18 2.05
C ILE A 39 17.15 4.78 0.60
N GLY A 40 16.05 5.28 0.02
CA GLY A 40 15.69 4.99 -1.38
C GLY A 40 16.73 5.47 -2.38
N LEU A 41 17.36 6.63 -2.14
CA LEU A 41 18.43 7.17 -2.98
C LEU A 41 19.72 6.33 -2.87
N ILE A 42 20.13 5.95 -1.66
CA ILE A 42 21.30 5.08 -1.44
C ILE A 42 21.09 3.71 -2.07
N ALA A 43 19.90 3.14 -1.89
CA ALA A 43 19.49 1.87 -2.48
C ALA A 43 19.22 1.95 -4.01
N LYS A 44 19.30 3.15 -4.59
CA LYS A 44 18.97 3.43 -6.00
C LYS A 44 17.59 2.89 -6.42
N ASN A 45 16.64 2.82 -5.49
CA ASN A 45 15.31 2.28 -5.75
C ASN A 45 14.37 3.38 -6.27
N GLN A 46 14.21 3.45 -7.59
CA GLN A 46 13.36 4.45 -8.24
C GLN A 46 11.91 4.41 -7.76
N SER A 47 11.34 3.23 -7.58
CA SER A 47 9.95 3.08 -7.13
C SER A 47 9.72 3.70 -5.75
N LEU A 48 10.62 3.43 -4.80
CA LEU A 48 10.56 3.99 -3.44
C LEU A 48 10.78 5.50 -3.45
N THR A 49 11.79 5.98 -4.17
CA THR A 49 12.10 7.41 -4.28
C THR A 49 10.93 8.19 -4.90
N VAL A 50 10.32 7.68 -5.98
CA VAL A 50 9.16 8.32 -6.63
C VAL A 50 7.95 8.33 -5.70
N ALA A 51 7.65 7.21 -5.02
CA ALA A 51 6.53 7.13 -4.09
C ALA A 51 6.67 8.18 -2.96
N ILE A 52 7.85 8.30 -2.37
CA ILE A 52 8.11 9.29 -1.31
C ILE A 52 8.08 10.72 -1.86
N GLY A 53 8.61 10.95 -3.07
CA GLY A 53 8.52 12.24 -3.74
C GLY A 53 7.09 12.70 -3.96
N VAL A 54 6.22 11.81 -4.43
CA VAL A 54 4.77 12.08 -4.58
C VAL A 54 4.13 12.38 -3.22
N LEU A 55 4.45 11.62 -2.18
CA LEU A 55 3.94 11.89 -0.83
C LEU A 55 4.40 13.25 -0.28
N PHE A 56 5.65 13.65 -0.54
CA PHE A 56 6.13 14.99 -0.18
C PHE A 56 5.39 16.07 -0.95
N LEU A 57 5.25 15.94 -2.27
CA LEU A 57 4.49 16.89 -3.09
C LEU A 57 3.06 17.06 -2.58
N LEU A 58 2.37 15.95 -2.28
CA LEU A 58 1.02 15.99 -1.72
C LEU A 58 0.98 16.58 -0.31
N LYS A 59 2.00 16.35 0.52
CA LYS A 59 2.06 16.87 1.89
C LYS A 59 2.36 18.37 1.95
N PHE A 60 3.23 18.86 1.07
CA PHE A 60 3.60 20.29 1.00
C PHE A 60 2.60 21.12 0.19
N THR A 61 1.68 20.48 -0.53
CA THR A 61 0.53 21.13 -1.14
C THR A 61 -0.70 21.00 -0.24
N PHE A 62 -1.67 21.91 -0.38
CA PHE A 62 -2.97 21.83 0.34
C PHE A 62 -3.85 20.63 -0.12
N LEU A 63 -3.33 19.78 -1.02
CA LEU A 63 -4.03 18.61 -1.55
C LEU A 63 -3.94 17.40 -0.60
N GLY A 64 -2.94 17.33 0.29
CA GLY A 64 -2.73 16.18 1.18
C GLY A 64 -3.97 15.83 2.02
N ASP A 65 -4.61 16.81 2.63
CA ASP A 65 -5.79 16.61 3.48
C ASP A 65 -6.98 16.01 2.74
N LYS A 66 -7.07 16.27 1.42
CA LYS A 66 -8.12 15.72 0.57
C LYS A 66 -7.70 14.39 -0.05
N VAL A 67 -6.45 14.25 -0.47
CA VAL A 67 -5.98 13.12 -1.30
C VAL A 67 -5.55 11.92 -0.45
N PHE A 68 -4.94 12.13 0.73
CA PHE A 68 -4.50 11.03 1.58
C PHE A 68 -5.60 10.05 1.99
N PRO A 69 -6.82 10.49 2.36
CA PRO A 69 -7.91 9.56 2.66
C PRO A 69 -8.29 8.67 1.46
N TYR A 70 -8.27 9.21 0.24
CA TYR A 70 -8.55 8.41 -0.97
C TYR A 70 -7.41 7.43 -1.26
N LEU A 71 -6.15 7.85 -1.11
CA LEU A 71 -5.00 6.95 -1.27
C LEU A 71 -5.01 5.82 -0.24
N GLN A 72 -5.39 6.09 1.00
CA GLN A 72 -5.48 5.06 2.04
C GLN A 72 -6.62 4.06 1.78
N THR A 73 -7.79 4.54 1.36
CA THR A 73 -8.99 3.69 1.20
C THR A 73 -9.06 2.99 -0.15
N LYS A 74 -8.51 3.59 -1.22
CA LYS A 74 -8.61 3.08 -2.60
C LYS A 74 -7.26 2.81 -3.24
N GLY A 75 -6.16 3.34 -2.70
CA GLY A 75 -4.85 3.25 -3.36
C GLY A 75 -4.38 1.82 -3.59
N ILE A 76 -4.56 0.91 -2.63
CA ILE A 76 -4.23 -0.52 -2.82
C ILE A 76 -5.07 -1.12 -3.95
N ASN A 77 -6.38 -0.90 -3.94
CA ASN A 77 -7.26 -1.44 -4.98
C ASN A 77 -6.89 -0.90 -6.37
N LEU A 78 -6.62 0.41 -6.48
CA LEU A 78 -6.16 1.02 -7.72
C LEU A 78 -4.83 0.42 -8.18
N GLY A 79 -3.85 0.26 -7.28
CA GLY A 79 -2.57 -0.36 -7.60
C GLY A 79 -2.72 -1.80 -8.11
N VAL A 80 -3.54 -2.62 -7.44
CA VAL A 80 -3.85 -3.99 -7.88
C VAL A 80 -4.53 -3.97 -9.25
N THR A 81 -5.49 -3.07 -9.49
CA THR A 81 -6.13 -2.92 -10.81
C THR A 81 -5.11 -2.59 -11.90
N VAL A 82 -4.18 -1.66 -11.66
CA VAL A 82 -3.14 -1.31 -12.64
C VAL A 82 -2.23 -2.51 -12.93
N ILE A 83 -1.82 -3.26 -11.91
CA ILE A 83 -1.00 -4.47 -12.08
C ILE A 83 -1.77 -5.52 -12.89
N THR A 84 -3.05 -5.76 -12.58
CA THR A 84 -3.89 -6.71 -13.33
C THR A 84 -4.01 -6.33 -14.79
N ILE A 85 -4.24 -5.04 -15.09
CA ILE A 85 -4.27 -4.55 -16.47
C ILE A 85 -2.95 -4.86 -17.18
N ALA A 86 -1.81 -4.52 -16.56
CA ALA A 86 -0.49 -4.77 -17.13
C ALA A 86 -0.25 -6.26 -17.44
N VAL A 87 -0.68 -7.17 -16.57
CA VAL A 87 -0.57 -8.63 -16.78
C VAL A 87 -1.49 -9.13 -17.91
N LEU A 88 -2.63 -8.46 -18.14
CA LEU A 88 -3.56 -8.82 -19.22
C LEU A 88 -3.18 -8.23 -20.58
N VAL A 89 -2.25 -7.27 -20.64
CA VAL A 89 -1.81 -6.64 -21.90
C VAL A 89 -1.39 -7.67 -22.96
N PRO A 90 -0.53 -8.66 -22.69
CA PRO A 90 -0.12 -9.64 -23.70
C PRO A 90 -1.29 -10.46 -24.29
N ILE A 91 -2.37 -10.65 -23.52
CA ILE A 91 -3.58 -11.31 -24.01
C ILE A 91 -4.36 -10.35 -24.91
N ALA A 92 -4.50 -9.09 -24.49
CA ALA A 92 -5.20 -8.06 -25.25
C ALA A 92 -4.48 -7.67 -26.56
N THR A 93 -3.15 -7.73 -26.60
CA THR A 93 -2.33 -7.47 -27.81
C THR A 93 -2.24 -8.68 -28.74
N GLY A 94 -2.73 -9.85 -28.31
CA GLY A 94 -2.69 -11.09 -29.10
C GLY A 94 -1.35 -11.84 -29.05
N GLU A 95 -0.40 -11.40 -28.21
CA GLU A 95 0.85 -12.14 -27.95
C GLU A 95 0.56 -13.51 -27.32
N ILE A 96 -0.47 -13.58 -26.45
CA ILE A 96 -0.98 -14.81 -25.84
C ILE A 96 -2.42 -15.06 -26.33
N GLY A 97 -2.58 -15.99 -27.27
CA GLY A 97 -3.87 -16.46 -27.74
C GLY A 97 -4.37 -17.71 -27.02
N PHE A 98 -5.60 -18.13 -27.35
CA PHE A 98 -6.24 -19.33 -26.80
C PHE A 98 -5.44 -20.62 -27.03
N LYS A 99 -4.66 -20.68 -28.11
CA LYS A 99 -3.81 -21.83 -28.42
C LYS A 99 -2.64 -21.95 -27.45
N GLN A 100 -1.93 -20.85 -27.17
CA GLN A 100 -0.86 -20.86 -26.15
C GLN A 100 -1.41 -21.13 -24.75
N LEU A 101 -2.61 -20.62 -24.42
CA LEU A 101 -3.29 -20.94 -23.16
C LEU A 101 -3.62 -22.44 -23.04
N GLY A 102 -4.16 -23.04 -24.09
CA GLY A 102 -4.48 -24.47 -24.14
C GLY A 102 -3.25 -25.38 -24.12
N GLU A 103 -2.15 -24.94 -24.73
CA GLU A 103 -0.86 -25.66 -24.70
C GLU A 103 -0.18 -25.54 -23.33
N ALA A 104 -0.22 -24.35 -22.72
CA ALA A 104 0.28 -24.14 -21.36
C ALA A 104 -0.46 -25.06 -20.37
N ALA A 105 -1.79 -25.16 -20.46
CA ALA A 105 -2.61 -26.01 -19.57
C ALA A 105 -2.28 -27.52 -19.62
N LYS A 106 -1.53 -27.99 -20.63
CA LYS A 106 -1.07 -29.39 -20.72
C LYS A 106 0.24 -29.64 -19.96
N SER A 107 0.92 -28.58 -19.52
CA SER A 107 2.19 -28.67 -18.80
C SER A 107 1.98 -28.66 -17.29
N TYR A 108 2.70 -29.53 -16.58
CA TYR A 108 2.69 -29.54 -15.11
C TYR A 108 3.16 -28.19 -14.53
N TYR A 109 4.04 -27.46 -15.24
CA TYR A 109 4.47 -26.13 -14.85
C TYR A 109 3.31 -25.12 -14.79
N ALA A 110 2.35 -25.21 -15.71
CA ALA A 110 1.21 -24.31 -15.72
C ALA A 110 0.24 -24.57 -14.56
N TRP A 111 0.08 -25.84 -14.17
CA TRP A 111 -0.72 -26.18 -12.99
C TRP A 111 -0.08 -25.69 -11.69
N ILE A 112 1.25 -25.76 -11.57
CA ILE A 112 1.98 -25.17 -10.44
C ILE A 112 1.78 -23.65 -10.43
N ALA A 113 1.92 -22.99 -11.58
CA ALA A 113 1.73 -21.55 -11.69
C ALA A 113 0.28 -21.13 -11.36
N LEU A 114 -0.71 -21.88 -11.85
CA LEU A 114 -2.13 -21.64 -11.56
C LEU A 114 -2.42 -21.82 -10.08
N ALA A 115 -2.00 -22.93 -9.49
CA ALA A 115 -2.19 -23.20 -8.07
C ALA A 115 -1.52 -22.14 -7.20
N SER A 116 -0.30 -21.73 -7.56
CA SER A 116 0.42 -20.64 -6.89
C SER A 116 -0.34 -19.30 -7.01
N GLY A 117 -0.84 -18.96 -8.19
CA GLY A 117 -1.64 -17.75 -8.40
C GLY A 117 -2.91 -17.73 -7.55
N VAL A 118 -3.63 -18.85 -7.49
CA VAL A 118 -4.82 -19.00 -6.62
C VAL A 118 -4.43 -18.85 -5.15
N ALA A 119 -3.36 -19.50 -4.71
CA ALA A 119 -2.88 -19.41 -3.33
C ALA A 119 -2.52 -17.95 -2.96
N VAL A 120 -1.75 -17.27 -3.81
CA VAL A 120 -1.36 -15.86 -3.58
C VAL A 120 -2.58 -14.95 -3.54
N ALA A 121 -3.60 -15.16 -4.38
CA ALA A 121 -4.82 -14.38 -4.34
C ALA A 121 -5.59 -14.56 -3.01
N LEU A 122 -5.65 -15.78 -2.48
CA LEU A 122 -6.27 -16.06 -1.18
C LEU A 122 -5.47 -15.44 -0.03
N LEU A 123 -4.14 -15.51 -0.07
CA LEU A 123 -3.28 -14.86 0.92
C LEU A 123 -3.42 -13.34 0.88
N ALA A 124 -3.44 -12.75 -0.32
CA ALA A 124 -3.61 -11.31 -0.50
C ALA A 124 -4.94 -10.84 0.08
N LYS A 125 -6.03 -11.60 -0.06
CA LYS A 125 -7.33 -11.29 0.55
C LYS A 125 -7.22 -11.15 2.09
N GLY A 126 -6.59 -12.11 2.76
CA GLY A 126 -6.34 -12.04 4.20
C GLY A 126 -5.36 -10.92 4.59
N GLY A 127 -4.34 -10.70 3.76
CA GLY A 127 -3.36 -9.62 3.92
C GLY A 127 -3.98 -8.23 3.84
N VAL A 128 -4.91 -7.97 2.91
CA VAL A 128 -5.64 -6.69 2.85
C VAL A 128 -6.38 -6.45 4.17
N GLN A 129 -7.08 -7.47 4.68
CA GLN A 129 -7.82 -7.35 5.95
C GLN A 129 -6.87 -7.03 7.11
N LEU A 130 -5.69 -7.65 7.15
CA LEU A 130 -4.68 -7.40 8.16
C LEU A 130 -4.17 -5.95 8.11
N LEU A 131 -3.89 -5.44 6.91
CA LEU A 131 -3.45 -4.06 6.72
C LEU A 131 -4.50 -3.03 7.13
N THR A 132 -5.79 -3.35 6.99
CA THR A 132 -6.87 -2.43 7.38
C THR A 132 -7.21 -2.50 8.86
N THR A 133 -6.99 -3.65 9.51
CA THR A 133 -7.42 -3.89 10.89
C THR A 133 -6.35 -3.52 11.91
N ASP A 134 -5.07 -3.69 11.58
CA ASP A 134 -3.96 -3.44 12.51
C ASP A 134 -2.90 -2.49 11.92
N PRO A 135 -2.91 -1.21 12.34
CA PRO A 135 -1.90 -0.23 11.95
C PRO A 135 -0.48 -0.54 12.45
N HIS A 136 -0.33 -1.26 13.57
CA HIS A 136 0.99 -1.64 14.08
C HIS A 136 1.63 -2.69 13.18
N ILE A 137 0.87 -3.71 12.77
CA ILE A 137 1.35 -4.72 11.83
C ILE A 137 1.66 -4.07 10.47
N THR A 138 0.82 -3.16 9.99
CA THR A 138 1.07 -2.40 8.76
C THR A 138 2.39 -1.65 8.82
N THR A 139 2.66 -0.97 9.94
CA THR A 139 3.90 -0.21 10.13
C THR A 139 5.12 -1.13 10.13
N ALA A 140 5.05 -2.27 10.84
CA ALA A 140 6.11 -3.27 10.89
C ALA A 140 6.39 -3.87 9.50
N LEU A 141 5.34 -4.18 8.73
CA LEU A 141 5.45 -4.70 7.37
C LEU A 141 6.09 -3.68 6.42
N VAL A 142 5.63 -2.42 6.44
CA VAL A 142 6.22 -1.35 5.63
C VAL A 142 7.71 -1.21 5.97
N PHE A 143 8.06 -1.16 7.25
CA PHE A 143 9.44 -1.05 7.67
C PHE A 143 10.31 -2.23 7.20
N GLY A 144 9.81 -3.47 7.36
CA GLY A 144 10.50 -4.67 6.88
C GLY A 144 10.70 -4.67 5.36
N THR A 145 9.69 -4.30 4.58
CA THR A 145 9.81 -4.21 3.11
C THR A 145 10.81 -3.15 2.67
N ILE A 146 10.88 -2.03 3.38
CA ILE A 146 11.84 -0.96 3.08
C ILE A 146 13.26 -1.42 3.37
N ILE A 147 13.51 -2.08 4.50
CA ILE A 147 14.83 -2.64 4.81
C ILE A 147 15.24 -3.66 3.75
N ALA A 148 14.33 -4.54 3.34
CA ALA A 148 14.57 -5.52 2.29
C ALA A 148 15.00 -4.86 0.97
N VAL A 149 14.24 -3.83 0.55
CA VAL A 149 14.54 -3.04 -0.65
C VAL A 149 15.90 -2.33 -0.52
N ALA A 150 16.17 -1.76 0.65
CA ALA A 150 17.33 -0.93 0.90
C ALA A 150 18.65 -1.70 0.96
N LEU A 151 18.64 -2.85 1.65
CA LEU A 151 19.85 -3.61 1.96
C LEU A 151 20.08 -4.76 0.98
N PHE A 152 19.02 -5.32 0.39
CA PHE A 152 19.09 -6.55 -0.42
C PHE A 152 18.77 -6.31 -1.89
N ASN A 153 18.71 -5.05 -2.35
CA ASN A 153 18.26 -4.69 -3.70
C ASN A 153 16.91 -5.32 -4.07
N GLY A 154 16.05 -5.51 -3.06
CA GLY A 154 14.73 -6.11 -3.24
C GLY A 154 13.82 -5.22 -4.09
N VAL A 155 12.79 -5.83 -4.68
CA VAL A 155 11.74 -5.11 -5.40
C VAL A 155 10.71 -4.58 -4.40
N ALA A 156 10.32 -3.32 -4.53
CA ALA A 156 9.28 -2.71 -3.69
C ALA A 156 7.90 -3.21 -4.14
N VAL A 157 7.52 -4.42 -3.72
CA VAL A 157 6.23 -5.05 -4.08
C VAL A 157 5.08 -4.61 -3.16
N GLY A 158 5.36 -3.70 -2.22
CA GLY A 158 4.42 -3.16 -1.26
C GLY A 158 4.15 -4.09 -0.06
N PRO A 159 3.45 -3.57 0.96
CA PRO A 159 3.17 -4.32 2.18
C PRO A 159 2.13 -5.44 1.99
N LEU A 160 1.43 -5.49 0.85
CA LEU A 160 0.36 -6.45 0.59
C LEU A 160 0.84 -7.90 0.56
N ILE A 161 1.98 -8.17 -0.10
CA ILE A 161 2.54 -9.53 -0.16
C ILE A 161 3.01 -9.96 1.23
N GLY A 162 3.74 -9.09 1.93
CA GLY A 162 4.17 -9.33 3.30
C GLY A 162 2.99 -9.57 4.24
N ALA A 163 1.90 -8.81 4.08
CA ALA A 163 0.67 -8.99 4.84
C ALA A 163 -0.01 -10.33 4.56
N GLY A 164 -0.03 -10.78 3.31
CA GLY A 164 -0.59 -12.08 2.96
C GLY A 164 0.20 -13.24 3.58
N ILE A 165 1.53 -13.15 3.57
CA ILE A 165 2.41 -14.14 4.22
C ILE A 165 2.21 -14.08 5.74
N ALA A 166 2.24 -12.90 6.34
CA ALA A 166 2.03 -12.71 7.77
C ALA A 166 0.66 -13.26 8.21
N TYR A 167 -0.38 -12.99 7.44
CA TYR A 167 -1.72 -13.55 7.64
C TYR A 167 -1.67 -15.08 7.64
N ALA A 168 -1.05 -15.70 6.63
CA ALA A 168 -0.91 -17.16 6.55
C ALA A 168 -0.26 -17.75 7.80
N VAL A 169 0.90 -17.20 8.19
CA VAL A 169 1.66 -17.68 9.35
C VAL A 169 0.86 -17.50 10.63
N MET A 170 0.22 -16.35 10.83
CA MET A 170 -0.62 -16.13 12.02
C MET A 170 -1.83 -17.05 12.06
N SER A 171 -2.50 -17.29 10.92
CA SER A 171 -3.60 -18.26 10.83
C SER A 171 -3.13 -19.65 11.21
N ILE A 172 -1.96 -20.10 10.72
CA ILE A 172 -1.39 -21.40 11.09
C ILE A 172 -1.09 -21.46 12.58
N ILE A 173 -0.44 -20.43 13.15
CA ILE A 173 -0.12 -20.38 14.59
C ILE A 173 -1.40 -20.44 15.44
N GLN A 174 -2.46 -19.75 15.03
CA GLN A 174 -3.75 -19.77 15.73
C GLN A 174 -4.45 -21.13 15.67
N MET A 175 -4.24 -21.93 14.61
CA MET A 175 -4.81 -23.28 14.52
C MET A 175 -4.20 -24.27 15.52
N PHE A 176 -2.97 -24.01 16.00
CA PHE A 176 -2.27 -24.86 16.96
C PHE A 176 -2.36 -24.35 18.41
N LYS A 177 -3.10 -23.27 18.65
CA LYS A 177 -3.27 -22.62 19.95
C LYS A 177 -4.69 -22.81 20.46
#